data_AF-A0A4R1LU71-F1
#
_entry.id   AF-A0A4R1LU71-F1
#
_cell.length_a   1.000
_cell.length_b   1.000
_cell.length_c   1.000
_cell.angle_alpha   90.00
_cell.angle_beta   90.00
_cell.angle_gamma   90.00
#
_symmetry.space_group_name_H-M   'P 1'
#
loop_
_entity.id
_entity.type
_entity.pdbx_description
1 polymer ?
#
loop_
_entity_poly.entity_id
_entity_poly.type
_entity_poly.pdbx_seq_one_letter_code
_entity_poly.pdbx_strand_id
1 'polypeptide(L)'
;MKEKIDNNSQKSTKGDFQKTCKVTFRLTEKEKNTFINRSKKAYMSPSEFLRRSIRDSKIITRLSPEELEIYKQLSRIGHNINTILKLAHIANIHAVEGQCQEILSAINKHLKHLSNDW
;
A
#
# COMPACT_ATOMS: atom_id res chain seq x y z
N MET A 1 -59.76 -18.28 16.75
CA MET A 1 -58.32 -18.03 17.00
C MET A 1 -57.90 -16.89 16.09
N LYS A 2 -57.62 -15.70 16.63
CA LYS A 2 -57.04 -14.58 15.89
C LYS A 2 -55.62 -14.41 16.42
N GLU A 3 -54.62 -14.75 15.60
CA GLU A 3 -53.23 -14.43 15.88
C GLU A 3 -53.04 -12.92 15.81
N LYS A 4 -52.52 -12.35 16.89
CA LYS A 4 -52.04 -10.97 16.93
C LYS A 4 -50.68 -10.96 16.23
N ILE A 5 -50.61 -10.23 15.13
CA ILE A 5 -49.35 -9.88 14.46
C ILE A 5 -48.72 -8.77 15.29
N ASP A 6 -47.61 -9.09 15.96
CA ASP A 6 -46.78 -8.14 16.71
C ASP A 6 -46.04 -7.21 15.73
N ASN A 7 -46.71 -6.13 15.35
CA ASN A 7 -46.12 -5.00 14.63
C ASN A 7 -45.32 -4.11 15.59
N ASN A 8 -44.08 -4.49 15.92
CA ASN A 8 -43.14 -3.53 16.50
C ASN A 8 -41.68 -3.90 16.27
N SER A 9 -41.17 -3.67 15.07
CA SER A 9 -39.72 -3.66 14.82
C SER A 9 -39.41 -2.88 13.54
N GLN A 10 -39.53 -1.54 13.61
CA GLN A 10 -38.76 -0.62 12.77
C GLN A 10 -39.00 0.82 13.22
N LYS A 11 -38.51 1.15 14.42
CA LYS A 11 -38.19 2.53 14.79
C LYS A 11 -36.73 2.75 14.42
N SER A 12 -36.45 3.17 13.19
CA SER A 12 -35.09 3.55 12.77
C SER A 12 -34.62 4.72 13.63
N THR A 13 -33.61 4.44 14.44
CA THR A 13 -32.99 5.29 15.44
C THR A 13 -32.38 6.55 14.80
N LYS A 14 -32.96 7.72 15.10
CA LYS A 14 -32.39 9.04 14.75
C LYS A 14 -31.03 9.33 15.44
N GLY A 15 -30.46 8.36 16.16
CA GLY A 15 -29.21 8.48 16.93
C GLY A 15 -27.93 8.29 16.13
N ASP A 16 -27.96 7.62 14.98
CA ASP A 16 -26.73 7.17 14.31
C ASP A 16 -26.07 8.23 13.40
N PHE A 17 -26.71 9.37 13.16
CA PHE A 17 -26.17 10.46 12.32
C PHE A 17 -25.57 11.64 13.11
N GLN A 18 -25.65 11.60 14.44
CA GLN A 18 -25.18 12.72 15.28
C GLN A 18 -23.68 12.58 15.54
N LYS A 19 -22.90 13.62 15.22
CA LYS A 19 -21.44 13.66 15.37
C LYS A 19 -21.05 13.80 16.86
N THR A 20 -21.16 12.72 17.64
CA THR A 20 -20.94 12.71 19.10
C THR A 20 -19.49 12.45 19.51
N CYS A 21 -18.69 11.79 18.66
CA CYS A 21 -17.30 11.45 18.98
C CYS A 21 -16.33 12.63 18.69
N LYS A 22 -15.43 12.91 19.64
CA LYS A 22 -14.37 13.93 19.52
C LYS A 22 -13.00 13.28 19.38
N VAL A 23 -12.24 13.68 18.37
CA VAL A 23 -10.83 13.28 18.16
C VAL A 23 -9.94 14.51 18.37
N THR A 24 -8.91 14.37 19.20
CA THR A 24 -7.92 15.44 19.47
C THR A 24 -6.51 14.91 19.27
N PHE A 25 -5.68 15.63 18.52
CA PHE A 25 -4.27 15.34 18.35
C PHE A 25 -3.48 16.65 18.44
N ARG A 26 -2.21 16.56 18.84
CA ARG A 26 -1.29 17.69 18.89
C ARG A 26 -0.63 17.86 17.52
N LEU A 27 -0.47 19.10 17.10
CA LEU A 27 0.22 19.48 15.87
C LEU A 27 1.37 20.41 16.22
N THR A 28 2.44 20.36 15.42
CA THR A 28 3.44 21.41 15.40
C THR A 28 2.84 22.70 14.82
N GLU A 29 3.46 23.84 15.09
CA GLU A 29 3.00 25.14 14.58
C GLU A 29 2.96 25.19 13.05
N LYS A 30 3.95 24.59 12.39
CA LYS A 30 4.02 24.49 10.93
C LYS A 30 2.89 23.65 10.34
N GLU A 31 2.58 22.52 10.96
CA GLU A 31 1.47 21.64 10.54
C GLU A 31 0.13 22.34 10.73
N LYS A 32 -0.07 23.02 11.87
CA LYS A 32 -1.28 23.80 12.14
C LYS A 32 -1.50 24.90 11.10
N ASN A 33 -0.46 25.67 10.78
CA ASN A 33 -0.55 26.73 9.77
C ASN A 33 -0.86 26.16 8.38
N THR A 34 -0.23 25.04 8.02
CA THR A 34 -0.50 24.34 6.76
C THR A 34 -1.94 23.84 6.69
N PHE A 35 -2.44 23.25 7.78
CA PHE A 35 -3.81 22.77 7.89
C PHE A 35 -4.84 23.90 7.74
N ILE A 36 -4.65 25.01 8.46
CA ILE A 36 -5.53 26.18 8.36
C ILE A 36 -5.51 26.75 6.94
N ASN A 37 -4.33 26.94 6.36
CA ASN A 37 -4.21 27.48 5.01
C ASN A 37 -4.88 26.58 3.96
N ARG A 38 -4.73 25.26 4.09
CA ARG A 38 -5.41 24.30 3.20
C ARG A 38 -6.93 24.33 3.36
N SER A 39 -7.44 24.41 4.59
CA SER A 39 -8.88 24.54 4.83
C SER A 39 -9.46 25.81 4.21
N LYS A 40 -8.75 26.94 4.33
CA LYS A 40 -9.14 28.23 3.72
C LYS A 40 -9.13 28.15 2.19
N LYS A 41 -8.07 27.58 1.59
CA LYS A 41 -7.98 27.37 0.14
C LYS A 41 -9.09 26.47 -0.41
N ALA A 42 -9.56 25.52 0.39
CA ALA A 42 -10.68 24.65 0.06
C ALA A 42 -12.06 25.29 0.35
N TYR A 43 -12.11 26.53 0.86
CA TYR A 43 -13.35 27.21 1.29
C TYR A 43 -14.18 26.41 2.30
N MET A 44 -13.51 25.70 3.21
CA MET A 44 -14.14 24.82 4.20
C MET A 44 -13.73 25.20 5.61
N SER A 45 -14.59 24.89 6.58
CA SER A 45 -14.18 24.95 7.99
C SER A 45 -13.07 23.91 8.25
N PRO A 46 -12.14 24.15 9.18
CA PRO A 46 -11.07 23.19 9.48
C PRO A 46 -11.61 21.80 9.85
N SER A 47 -12.73 21.75 10.57
CA SER A 47 -13.39 20.49 10.94
C SER A 47 -13.94 19.75 9.72
N GLU A 48 -14.56 20.46 8.77
CA GLU A 48 -15.12 19.83 7.58
C GLU A 48 -14.03 19.43 6.59
N PHE A 49 -12.99 20.26 6.46
CA PHE A 49 -11.79 19.94 5.70
C PHE A 49 -11.14 18.65 6.20
N LEU A 50 -11.00 18.48 7.52
CA LEU A 50 -10.45 17.25 8.10
C LEU A 50 -11.35 16.04 7.84
N ARG A 51 -12.68 16.19 7.99
CA ARG A 51 -13.62 15.08 7.73
C ARG A 51 -13.56 14.60 6.27
N ARG A 52 -13.52 15.52 5.32
CA ARG A 52 -13.35 15.19 3.90
C ARG A 52 -11.97 14.59 3.63
N SER A 53 -10.93 15.16 4.24
CA SER A 53 -9.58 14.61 4.13
C SER A 53 -9.51 13.16 4.62
N ILE A 54 -10.20 12.79 5.71
CA ILE A 54 -10.25 11.41 6.22
C ILE A 54 -11.09 10.50 5.31
N ARG A 55 -12.22 11.00 4.78
CA ARG A 55 -13.10 10.24 3.89
C ARG A 55 -12.43 9.93 2.55
N ASP A 56 -11.74 10.91 2.00
CA ASP A 56 -11.17 10.88 0.66
C ASP A 56 -9.68 10.54 0.69
N SER A 57 -9.06 10.41 1.88
CA SER A 57 -7.67 9.99 1.97
C SER A 57 -7.56 8.54 1.51
N LYS A 58 -6.84 8.33 0.42
CA LYS A 58 -6.22 7.04 0.15
C LYS A 58 -5.25 6.77 1.29
N ILE A 59 -5.62 5.86 2.19
CA ILE A 59 -4.67 5.28 3.14
C ILE A 59 -3.71 4.46 2.28
N ILE A 60 -2.54 5.01 1.98
CA ILE A 60 -1.43 4.22 1.47
C ILE A 60 -0.97 3.41 2.66
N THR A 61 -1.54 2.22 2.84
CA THR A 61 -0.99 1.23 3.75
C THR A 61 0.48 1.09 3.40
N ARG A 62 1.37 1.35 4.36
CA ARG A 62 2.76 0.90 4.20
C ARG A 62 2.66 -0.58 3.86
N LEU A 63 3.26 -0.97 2.73
CA LEU A 63 3.36 -2.37 2.33
C LEU A 63 3.69 -3.20 3.56
N SER A 64 2.99 -4.32 3.74
CA SER A 64 3.29 -5.30 4.78
C SER A 64 4.80 -5.56 4.79
N PRO A 65 5.44 -5.80 5.95
CA PRO A 65 6.87 -6.11 5.99
C PRO A 65 7.28 -7.21 5.00
N GLU A 66 6.40 -8.17 4.72
CA GLU A 66 6.60 -9.19 3.67
C GLU A 66 6.60 -8.61 2.25
N GLU A 67 5.61 -7.78 1.92
CA GLU A 67 5.52 -7.13 0.61
C GLU A 67 6.70 -6.18 0.37
N LEU A 68 7.15 -5.47 1.41
CA LEU A 68 8.33 -4.61 1.34
C LEU A 68 9.61 -5.40 1.07
N GLU A 69 9.73 -6.59 1.65
CA GLU A 69 10.87 -7.49 1.40
C GLU A 69 10.87 -7.99 -0.05
N ILE A 70 9.70 -8.38 -0.57
CA ILE A 70 9.53 -8.76 -1.99
C ILE A 70 9.96 -7.60 -2.92
N TYR A 71 9.54 -6.37 -2.63
CA TYR A 71 9.94 -5.20 -3.41
C TYR A 71 11.45 -4.91 -3.34
N LYS A 72 12.07 -5.09 -2.17
CA LYS A 72 13.52 -4.95 -2.03
C LYS A 72 14.25 -6.01 -2.84
N GLN A 73 13.79 -7.25 -2.81
CA GLN A 73 14.37 -8.33 -3.61
C GLN A 73 14.24 -8.04 -5.11
N LEU A 74 13.07 -7.58 -5.56
CA LEU A 74 12.86 -7.18 -6.95
C LEU A 74 13.79 -6.03 -7.38
N SER A 75 13.97 -5.03 -6.51
CA SER A 75 14.90 -3.93 -6.76
C SER A 75 16.36 -4.40 -6.85
N ARG A 76 16.77 -5.35 -6.00
CA ARG A 76 18.10 -5.98 -6.07
C ARG A 76 18.29 -6.76 -7.38
N ILE A 77 17.27 -7.48 -7.84
CA ILE A 77 17.31 -8.20 -9.13
C ILE A 77 17.48 -7.20 -10.28
N GLY A 78 16.70 -6.13 -10.31
CA GLY A 78 16.83 -5.07 -11.33
C GLY A 78 18.21 -4.41 -11.33
N HIS A 79 18.79 -4.20 -10.15
CA HIS A 79 20.16 -3.70 -10.02
C HIS A 79 21.18 -4.69 -10.59
N ASN A 80 21.06 -5.99 -10.24
CA ASN A 80 21.96 -7.02 -10.75
C ASN A 80 21.92 -7.10 -12.29
N ILE A 81 20.73 -7.04 -12.88
CA ILE A 81 20.56 -7.02 -14.34
C ILE A 81 21.23 -5.79 -14.95
N ASN A 82 21.04 -4.60 -14.37
CA ASN A 82 21.66 -3.37 -14.86
C ASN A 82 23.19 -3.43 -14.77
N THR A 83 23.71 -4.06 -13.73
CA THR A 83 25.15 -4.28 -13.58
C THR A 83 25.67 -5.25 -14.63
N ILE A 84 25.00 -6.38 -14.85
CA ILE A 84 25.37 -7.35 -15.89
C ILE A 84 25.31 -6.69 -17.28
N LEU A 85 24.28 -5.90 -17.58
CA LEU A 85 24.14 -5.22 -18.86
C LEU A 85 25.27 -4.20 -19.09
N LYS A 86 25.64 -3.45 -18.05
CA LYS A 86 26.79 -2.53 -18.11
C LYS A 86 28.11 -3.29 -18.29
N LEU A 87 28.29 -4.40 -17.56
CA LEU A 87 29.46 -5.26 -17.72
C LEU A 87 29.50 -5.91 -19.11
N ALA A 88 28.36 -6.29 -19.68
CA ALA A 88 28.23 -6.82 -21.03
C ALA A 88 28.51 -5.80 -22.12
N HIS A 89 28.13 -4.55 -21.88
CA HIS A 89 28.46 -3.45 -22.77
C HIS A 89 29.96 -3.08 -22.70
N ILE A 90 30.59 -3.25 -21.54
CA ILE A 90 32.02 -2.94 -21.32
C ILE A 90 32.93 -4.11 -21.73
N ALA A 91 32.49 -5.35 -21.52
CA ALA A 91 33.20 -6.57 -21.86
C ALA A 91 32.53 -7.21 -23.07
N ASN A 92 33.17 -7.07 -24.23
CA ASN A 92 32.75 -7.62 -25.52
C ASN A 92 32.13 -9.03 -25.36
N ILE A 93 30.80 -9.11 -25.50
CA ILE A 93 29.76 -10.19 -25.46
C ILE A 93 30.15 -11.61 -24.97
N HIS A 94 31.33 -12.14 -25.28
CA HIS A 94 31.77 -13.49 -24.92
C HIS A 94 31.96 -13.75 -23.42
N ALA A 95 32.26 -12.72 -22.60
CA ALA A 95 32.39 -12.90 -21.15
C ALA A 95 31.04 -13.09 -20.42
N VAL A 96 29.94 -12.64 -21.04
CA VAL A 96 28.59 -12.63 -20.46
C VAL A 96 27.88 -13.96 -20.72
N GLU A 97 28.24 -14.63 -21.81
CA GLU A 97 27.72 -15.94 -22.18
C GLU A 97 27.94 -16.97 -21.06
N GLY A 98 29.14 -17.01 -20.47
CA GLY A 98 29.46 -17.90 -19.35
C GLY A 98 28.59 -17.64 -18.12
N GLN A 99 28.39 -16.37 -17.75
CA GLN A 99 27.56 -16.00 -16.60
C GLN A 99 26.07 -16.29 -16.84
N CYS A 100 25.57 -16.07 -18.06
CA CYS A 100 24.22 -16.46 -18.44
C CYS A 100 24.02 -17.98 -18.36
N GLN A 101 25.00 -18.79 -18.77
CA GLN A 101 24.92 -20.24 -18.66
C GLN A 101 24.93 -20.73 -17.20
N GLU A 102 25.71 -20.11 -16.32
CA GLU A 102 25.70 -20.42 -14.89
C GLU A 102 24.34 -20.12 -14.25
N ILE A 103 23.74 -18.97 -14.58
CA ILE A 103 22.41 -18.59 -14.09
C ILE A 103 21.34 -19.56 -14.62
N LEU A 104 21.41 -19.95 -15.90
CA LEU A 104 20.51 -20.94 -16.50
C LEU A 104 20.62 -22.31 -15.83
N SER A 105 21.83 -22.73 -15.50
CA SER A 105 22.10 -23.98 -14.77
C SER A 105 21.51 -23.94 -13.36
N ALA A 106 21.67 -22.81 -12.65
CA ALA A 106 21.10 -22.62 -11.32
C ALA A 106 19.55 -22.66 -11.36
N ILE A 107 18.93 -21.95 -12.30
CA ILE A 107 17.47 -21.96 -12.49
C ILE A 107 16.97 -23.39 -12.75
N ASN A 108 17.62 -24.13 -13.65
CA ASN A 108 17.24 -25.52 -13.95
C ASN A 108 17.42 -26.46 -12.75
N LYS A 109 18.47 -26.27 -11.95
CA LYS A 109 18.68 -27.06 -10.72
C LYS A 109 17.57 -26.80 -9.70
N HIS A 110 17.18 -25.54 -9.52
CA HIS A 110 16.08 -25.18 -8.62
C HIS A 110 14.72 -25.67 -9.13
N LEU A 111 14.46 -25.58 -10.44
CA LEU A 111 13.24 -26.13 -11.04
C LEU A 111 13.17 -27.67 -10.89
N LYS A 112 14.29 -28.39 -11.06
CA LYS A 112 14.33 -29.84 -10.83
C LYS A 112 14.08 -30.21 -9.38
N HIS A 113 14.59 -29.43 -8.43
CA HIS A 113 14.31 -29.66 -7.01
C HIS A 113 12.81 -29.48 -6.71
N LEU A 114 12.20 -28.40 -7.21
CA LEU A 114 10.76 -28.14 -7.07
C LEU A 114 9.89 -29.18 -7.80
N SER A 115 10.38 -29.75 -8.89
CA SER A 115 9.71 -30.80 -9.65
C SER A 115 9.91 -32.21 -9.08
N ASN A 116 10.76 -32.40 -8.08
CA ASN A 116 10.96 -33.68 -7.38
C ASN A 116 10.20 -33.73 -6.03
N ASP A 117 9.51 -32.65 -5.67
CA ASP A 117 8.72 -32.51 -4.44
C ASP A 117 7.22 -32.88 -4.67
N TRP A 118 6.92 -33.72 -5.66
CA TRP A 118 5.65 -34.44 -5.87
C TRP A 118 5.90 -35.93 -6.15
#